data_AF-A0A1Q9BRY1-F1
#
_entry.id   AF-A0A1Q9BRY1-F1
#
_cell.length_a   1.000
_cell.length_b   1.000
_cell.length_c   1.000
_cell.angle_alpha   90.00
_cell.angle_beta   90.00
_cell.angle_gamma   90.00
#
_symmetry.space_group_name_H-M   'P 1'
#
loop_
_entity.id
_entity.type
_entity.pdbx_description
1 polymer ?
#
loop_
_entity_poly.entity_id
_entity_poly.type
_entity_poly.pdbx_seq_one_letter_code
_entity_poly.pdbx_strand_id
1 'polypeptide(L)'
;IFGIIRVSESQATAITAHSGEGVFLDPSRKSNFPSFVTTWVDPLPKEAPLQYLSRVRATGCDYGIVVGLRSLGKRQRRDPNAATSRTWLLEHAPAHWTAQQAQEALATTFNDIAMIKQRRNRSGSAYYFRASHTTDHDMTETVPVDAAATPTGQPSEEVSASPTVVQADAAADGKTKRPQDGQQAAKKQCQAQRALPDSLTVQSIPPDGNCLFGAFSAGLALANGKSAVHPTLIRAQVTQHLKKHQSAYEPLWQGELPDTTKSSDFAEYLTAIGREGSWGSSLEIRALARLYNTRIVIFPRQFHFNVAAVHTQQKRRVVVLLHNGSHFDLVKPVQDKGWPQEILDVCAELPPTMRGGGPSSEAGGSLRTVWTAASGHTVWLGPLLDGQSGTLLVV
;
A
#
# COMPACT_ATOMS: atom_id res chain seq x y z
N ILE A 1 5.30 13.69 2.78
CA ILE A 1 4.76 12.87 3.88
C ILE A 1 5.87 12.71 4.91
N PHE A 2 5.69 13.25 6.13
CA PHE A 2 6.70 13.25 7.20
C PHE A 2 6.41 12.23 8.30
N GLY A 3 5.22 11.61 8.29
CA GLY A 3 4.82 10.67 9.32
C GLY A 3 3.37 10.26 9.20
N ILE A 4 2.99 9.34 10.08
CA ILE A 4 1.71 8.67 10.19
C ILE A 4 1.41 8.63 11.69
N ILE A 5 0.60 9.54 12.23
CA ILE A 5 0.23 9.53 13.65
C ILE A 5 -1.05 8.77 13.88
N ARG A 6 -1.26 8.22 15.07
CA ARG A 6 -2.29 7.25 15.34
C ARG A 6 -3.29 7.81 16.36
N VAL A 7 -4.53 8.10 15.96
CA VAL A 7 -5.51 8.83 16.81
C VAL A 7 -6.79 8.03 17.09
N SER A 8 -7.49 8.33 18.19
CA SER A 8 -8.81 7.77 18.46
C SER A 8 -9.86 8.38 17.52
N GLU A 9 -10.92 7.64 17.20
CA GLU A 9 -12.00 8.14 16.33
C GLU A 9 -12.65 9.40 16.89
N SER A 10 -12.81 9.47 18.21
CA SER A 10 -13.37 10.64 18.90
C SER A 10 -12.49 11.89 18.81
N GLN A 11 -11.18 11.73 18.58
CA GLN A 11 -10.22 12.83 18.51
C GLN A 11 -9.81 13.19 17.07
N ALA A 12 -10.12 12.34 16.09
CA ALA A 12 -9.66 12.50 14.72
C ALA A 12 -10.06 13.85 14.10
N THR A 13 -11.31 14.28 14.31
CA THR A 13 -11.82 15.56 13.81
C THR A 13 -11.13 16.75 14.47
N ALA A 14 -10.99 16.73 15.80
CA ALA A 14 -10.33 17.78 16.57
C ALA A 14 -8.87 17.94 16.17
N ILE A 15 -8.13 16.82 16.03
CA ILE A 15 -6.72 16.84 15.63
C ILE A 15 -6.58 17.33 14.18
N THR A 16 -7.43 16.85 13.28
CA THR A 16 -7.38 17.25 11.86
C THR A 16 -7.74 18.74 11.67
N ALA A 17 -8.51 19.34 12.58
CA ALA A 17 -8.80 20.78 12.58
C ALA A 17 -7.53 21.64 12.78
N HIS A 18 -6.51 21.14 13.47
CA HIS A 18 -5.21 21.81 13.62
C HIS A 18 -4.28 21.68 12.38
N SER A 19 -4.78 21.08 11.30
CA SER A 19 -4.03 21.01 10.05
C SER A 19 -3.81 22.41 9.45
N GLY A 20 -2.56 22.78 9.23
CA GLY A 20 -2.10 24.12 8.84
C GLY A 20 -1.39 24.88 9.96
N GLU A 21 -1.36 24.35 11.19
CA GLU A 21 -0.69 24.96 12.35
C GLU A 21 0.76 24.44 12.46
N GLY A 22 1.58 24.76 11.47
CA GLY A 22 2.95 24.23 11.34
C GLY A 22 3.01 22.80 10.81
N VAL A 23 1.90 22.06 10.85
CA VAL A 23 1.79 20.70 10.32
C VAL A 23 0.55 20.56 9.47
N PHE A 24 0.65 19.87 8.34
CA PHE A 24 -0.51 19.44 7.57
C PHE A 24 -0.82 17.99 7.88
N LEU A 25 -2.09 17.71 8.18
CA LEU A 25 -2.66 16.45 8.63
C LEU A 25 -3.72 16.00 7.62
N ASP A 26 -3.70 14.74 7.21
CA ASP A 26 -4.71 14.18 6.29
C ASP A 26 -5.28 12.85 6.82
N PRO A 27 -6.63 12.70 6.93
CA PRO A 27 -7.23 11.46 7.36
C PRO A 27 -7.06 10.36 6.31
N SER A 28 -6.93 9.12 6.76
CA SER A 28 -6.85 7.97 5.87
C SER A 28 -8.17 7.70 5.15
N ARG A 29 -8.10 7.32 3.87
CA ARG A 29 -9.26 6.88 3.07
C ARG A 29 -9.98 5.64 3.63
N LYS A 30 -9.32 4.90 4.52
CA LYS A 30 -9.86 3.68 5.16
C LYS A 30 -10.41 3.93 6.57
N SER A 31 -10.55 5.20 6.98
CA SER A 31 -11.08 5.56 8.30
C SER A 31 -12.54 5.99 8.21
N ASN A 32 -13.27 5.87 9.33
CA ASN A 32 -14.62 6.41 9.49
C ASN A 32 -14.63 7.94 9.66
N PHE A 33 -13.66 8.64 9.07
CA PHE A 33 -13.57 10.09 9.18
C PHE A 33 -14.78 10.74 8.49
N PRO A 34 -15.40 11.78 9.09
CA PRO A 34 -16.57 12.41 8.49
C PRO A 34 -16.28 12.90 7.07
N SER A 35 -17.22 12.64 6.16
CA SER A 35 -17.16 13.15 4.80
C SER A 35 -16.98 14.67 4.77
N PHE A 36 -16.07 15.16 3.93
CA PHE A 36 -15.75 16.58 3.78
C PHE A 36 -15.56 16.98 2.33
N VAL A 37 -15.73 18.27 2.05
CA VAL A 37 -15.42 18.88 0.76
C VAL A 37 -14.14 19.69 0.90
N THR A 38 -13.28 19.65 -0.12
CA THR A 38 -12.06 20.45 -0.17
C THR A 38 -12.22 21.60 -1.16
N THR A 39 -12.19 22.83 -0.64
CA THR A 39 -12.21 24.05 -1.45
C THR A 39 -10.78 24.55 -1.63
N TRP A 40 -10.24 24.40 -2.84
CA TRP A 40 -8.89 24.86 -3.18
C TRP A 40 -8.85 26.38 -3.31
N VAL A 41 -7.82 27.00 -2.74
CA VAL A 41 -7.57 28.44 -2.80
C VAL A 41 -6.20 28.63 -3.39
N ASP A 42 -6.06 29.32 -4.51
CA ASP A 42 -4.75 29.54 -5.13
C ASP A 42 -3.94 30.66 -4.44
N PRO A 43 -2.60 30.65 -4.56
CA PRO A 43 -1.76 31.76 -4.11
C PRO A 43 -2.01 32.99 -5.00
N LEU A 44 -1.95 34.17 -4.39
CA LEU A 44 -2.02 35.44 -5.13
C LEU A 44 -0.67 35.75 -5.79
N PRO A 45 -0.64 36.58 -6.86
CA PRO A 45 0.60 37.00 -7.48
C PRO A 45 1.55 37.66 -6.46
N LYS A 46 2.80 37.18 -6.40
CA LYS A 46 3.85 37.66 -5.48
C LYS A 46 3.55 37.49 -3.98
N GLU A 47 2.61 36.61 -3.62
CA GLU A 47 2.32 36.30 -2.23
C GLU A 47 3.39 35.41 -1.61
N ALA A 48 3.91 35.79 -0.44
CA ALA A 48 4.87 34.95 0.27
C ALA A 48 4.18 33.70 0.85
N PRO A 49 4.85 32.54 0.94
CA PRO A 49 4.19 31.29 1.35
C PRO A 49 3.54 31.32 2.75
N LEU A 50 4.15 32.02 3.71
CA LEU A 50 3.57 32.18 5.05
C LEU A 50 2.34 33.09 5.04
N GLN A 51 2.36 34.15 4.23
CA GLN A 51 1.21 35.04 4.06
C GLN A 51 0.04 34.29 3.42
N TYR A 52 0.34 33.46 2.43
CA TYR A 52 -0.61 32.57 1.80
C TYR A 52 -1.25 31.59 2.80
N LEU A 53 -0.43 30.93 3.63
CA LEU A 53 -0.93 30.04 4.68
C LEU A 53 -1.82 30.79 5.69
N SER A 54 -1.36 31.95 6.19
CA SER A 54 -2.14 32.78 7.12
C SER A 54 -3.47 33.22 6.53
N ARG A 55 -3.50 33.61 5.25
CA ARG A 55 -4.74 34.00 4.54
C ARG A 55 -5.71 32.84 4.42
N VAL A 56 -5.23 31.65 4.04
CA VAL A 56 -6.10 30.47 3.92
C VAL A 56 -6.62 30.04 5.30
N ARG A 57 -5.81 30.14 6.37
CA ARG A 57 -6.22 29.85 7.76
C ARG A 57 -7.22 30.85 8.33
N ALA A 58 -7.10 32.13 7.98
CA ALA A 58 -8.05 33.15 8.42
C ALA A 58 -9.47 32.89 7.89
N THR A 59 -9.61 32.05 6.86
CA THR A 59 -10.91 31.63 6.35
C THR A 59 -11.34 30.35 7.05
N GLY A 60 -12.46 30.37 7.76
CA GLY A 60 -12.93 29.23 8.57
C GLY A 60 -12.93 27.89 7.83
N CYS A 61 -12.38 26.86 8.48
CA CYS A 61 -12.32 25.48 8.01
C CYS A 61 -12.66 24.51 9.16
N ASP A 62 -13.54 23.55 8.92
CA ASP A 62 -14.01 22.61 9.96
C ASP A 62 -12.96 21.54 10.29
N TYR A 63 -12.19 21.12 9.27
CA TYR A 63 -11.19 20.07 9.40
C TYR A 63 -9.81 20.53 8.93
N GLY A 64 -9.49 21.81 9.12
CA GLY A 64 -8.16 22.35 8.79
C GLY A 64 -7.85 22.39 7.29
N ILE A 65 -6.57 22.62 6.98
CA ILE A 65 -6.07 22.84 5.61
C ILE A 65 -5.32 21.60 5.10
N VAL A 66 -5.43 21.30 3.81
CA VAL A 66 -4.65 20.28 3.10
C VAL A 66 -3.74 20.92 2.06
N VAL A 67 -2.60 20.28 1.75
CA VAL A 67 -1.66 20.74 0.72
C VAL A 67 -1.90 20.00 -0.58
N GLY A 68 -2.15 20.75 -1.64
CA GLY A 68 -2.20 20.28 -3.02
C GLY A 68 -0.88 20.55 -3.74
N LEU A 69 -0.82 20.22 -5.03
CA LEU A 69 0.41 20.38 -5.81
C LEU A 69 0.84 21.85 -5.96
N ARG A 70 -0.13 22.77 -6.04
CA ARG A 70 0.11 24.20 -6.29
C ARG A 70 -0.71 25.13 -5.40
N SER A 71 -1.58 24.56 -4.56
CA SER A 71 -2.54 25.31 -3.78
C SER A 71 -2.86 24.64 -2.44
N LEU A 72 -3.43 25.40 -1.53
CA LEU A 72 -3.93 24.96 -0.24
C LEU A 72 -5.44 24.74 -0.35
N GLY A 73 -5.88 23.60 0.17
CA GLY A 73 -7.29 23.21 0.21
C GLY A 73 -7.85 23.40 1.60
N LYS A 74 -9.05 23.98 1.72
CA LYS A 74 -9.79 24.08 2.98
C LYS A 74 -10.76 22.93 3.08
N ARG A 75 -10.72 22.16 4.16
CA ARG A 75 -11.69 21.09 4.39
C ARG A 75 -12.86 21.61 5.20
N GLN A 76 -14.06 21.47 4.63
CA GLN A 76 -15.31 21.87 5.24
C GLN A 76 -16.20 20.66 5.41
N ARG A 77 -16.97 20.65 6.51
CA ARG A 77 -17.95 19.59 6.77
C ARG A 77 -18.91 19.53 5.60
N ARG A 78 -19.06 18.33 5.07
CA ARG A 78 -20.03 18.09 4.00
C ARG A 78 -21.42 18.00 4.61
N ASP A 79 -22.39 18.66 3.99
CA ASP A 79 -23.80 18.42 4.29
C ASP A 79 -24.14 16.97 3.88
N PRO A 80 -24.60 16.12 4.81
CA PRO A 80 -24.99 14.74 4.52
C PRO A 80 -26.02 14.62 3.39
N ASN A 81 -26.82 15.66 3.15
CA ASN A 81 -27.88 15.66 2.15
C ASN A 81 -27.43 16.21 0.78
N ALA A 82 -26.19 16.67 0.63
CA ALA A 82 -25.68 17.16 -0.66
C ALA A 82 -25.18 16.00 -1.54
N ALA A 83 -25.77 15.84 -2.73
CA ALA A 83 -25.43 14.76 -3.66
C ALA A 83 -23.96 14.85 -4.14
N THR A 84 -23.22 13.71 -4.18
CA THR A 84 -21.80 13.70 -4.65
C THR A 84 -21.68 13.18 -6.07
N SER A 85 -21.19 14.01 -6.99
CA SER A 85 -20.78 13.58 -8.32
C SER A 85 -19.47 12.78 -8.27
N ARG A 86 -19.53 11.45 -8.39
CA ARG A 86 -18.36 10.54 -8.46
C ARG A 86 -18.30 9.82 -9.80
N THR A 87 -17.16 9.20 -10.11
CA THR A 87 -17.05 8.24 -11.22
C THR A 87 -17.36 6.84 -10.69
N TRP A 88 -18.35 6.20 -11.32
CA TRP A 88 -18.88 4.89 -10.98
C TRP A 88 -18.61 3.91 -12.13
N LEU A 89 -18.66 2.62 -11.80
CA LEU A 89 -18.52 1.52 -12.74
C LEU A 89 -19.76 0.62 -12.64
N LEU A 90 -20.49 0.51 -13.74
CA LEU A 90 -21.51 -0.51 -13.92
C LEU A 90 -20.83 -1.77 -14.47
N GLU A 91 -20.67 -2.79 -13.64
CA GLU A 91 -20.14 -4.10 -14.02
C GLU A 91 -21.27 -5.03 -14.48
N HIS A 92 -20.94 -6.01 -15.33
CA HIS A 92 -21.86 -7.06 -15.78
C HIS A 92 -23.12 -6.60 -16.52
N ALA A 93 -23.11 -5.42 -17.14
CA ALA A 93 -24.21 -5.00 -18.00
C ALA A 93 -24.36 -6.00 -19.17
N PRO A 94 -25.60 -6.35 -19.58
CA PRO A 94 -25.82 -7.23 -20.72
C PRO A 94 -25.03 -6.79 -21.97
N ALA A 95 -24.47 -7.76 -22.70
CA ALA A 95 -23.60 -7.47 -23.84
C ALA A 95 -24.28 -6.67 -24.95
N HIS A 96 -25.61 -6.79 -25.07
CA HIS A 96 -26.44 -6.09 -26.05
C HIS A 96 -26.87 -4.69 -25.61
N TRP A 97 -26.62 -4.28 -24.36
CA TRP A 97 -26.98 -2.93 -23.91
C TRP A 97 -26.17 -1.88 -24.66
N THR A 98 -26.85 -0.81 -25.05
CA THR A 98 -26.26 0.45 -25.50
C THR A 98 -25.93 1.36 -24.30
N ALA A 99 -25.15 2.41 -24.53
CA ALA A 99 -24.86 3.41 -23.48
C ALA A 99 -26.14 4.11 -22.98
N GLN A 100 -27.15 4.28 -23.84
CA GLN A 100 -28.44 4.87 -23.48
C GLN A 100 -29.25 3.94 -22.57
N GLN A 101 -29.33 2.64 -22.90
CA GLN A 101 -30.03 1.65 -22.06
C GLN A 101 -29.35 1.49 -20.69
N ALA A 102 -28.01 1.55 -20.65
CA ALA A 102 -27.26 1.57 -19.39
C ALA A 102 -27.57 2.84 -18.57
N GLN A 103 -27.64 4.00 -19.21
CA GLN A 103 -27.99 5.27 -18.54
C GLN A 103 -29.42 5.25 -17.98
N GLU A 104 -30.39 4.70 -18.70
CA GLU A 104 -31.78 4.55 -18.25
C GLU A 104 -31.88 3.65 -17.01
N ALA A 105 -31.16 2.52 -16.99
CA ALA A 105 -31.09 1.64 -15.83
C ALA A 105 -30.48 2.35 -14.60
N LEU A 106 -29.45 3.18 -14.81
CA LEU A 106 -28.78 3.93 -13.77
C LEU A 106 -29.60 5.10 -13.22
N ALA A 107 -30.52 5.67 -14.02
CA ALA A 107 -31.35 6.82 -13.65
C ALA A 107 -32.32 6.55 -12.50
N THR A 108 -32.56 5.28 -12.17
CA THR A 108 -33.36 4.86 -11.01
C THR A 108 -32.65 5.12 -9.67
N THR A 109 -31.31 5.13 -9.70
CA THR A 109 -30.47 5.19 -8.50
C THR A 109 -29.64 6.48 -8.48
N PHE A 110 -29.17 6.94 -9.64
CA PHE A 110 -28.22 8.04 -9.75
C PHE A 110 -28.82 9.28 -10.42
N ASN A 111 -28.36 10.47 -9.99
CA ASN A 111 -28.68 11.77 -10.59
C ASN A 111 -27.50 12.27 -11.46
N ASP A 112 -27.73 13.22 -12.38
CA ASP A 112 -26.68 13.86 -13.20
C ASP A 112 -25.73 12.88 -13.94
N ILE A 113 -26.29 11.82 -14.55
CA ILE A 113 -25.50 10.75 -15.17
C ILE A 113 -24.84 11.24 -16.47
N ALA A 114 -23.52 11.16 -16.52
CA ALA A 114 -22.71 11.40 -17.71
C ALA A 114 -21.86 10.16 -18.02
N MET A 115 -22.15 9.48 -19.13
CA MET A 115 -21.40 8.29 -19.55
C MET A 115 -19.99 8.69 -20.02
N ILE A 116 -18.96 7.99 -19.52
CA ILE A 116 -17.55 8.29 -19.82
C ILE A 116 -16.97 7.28 -20.81
N LYS A 117 -17.08 5.98 -20.51
CA LYS A 117 -16.40 4.93 -21.28
C LYS A 117 -17.13 3.60 -21.23
N GLN A 118 -17.21 2.92 -22.37
CA GLN A 118 -17.64 1.53 -22.46
C GLN A 118 -16.45 0.59 -22.63
N ARG A 119 -16.48 -0.57 -21.99
CA ARG A 119 -15.61 -1.72 -22.28
C ARG A 119 -16.45 -2.98 -22.50
N ARG A 120 -16.06 -3.82 -23.45
CA ARG A 120 -16.66 -5.15 -23.64
C ARG A 120 -15.74 -6.21 -23.05
N ASN A 121 -16.28 -7.07 -22.19
CA ASN A 121 -15.61 -8.19 -21.56
C ASN A 121 -16.25 -9.51 -22.01
N ARG A 122 -15.62 -10.65 -21.72
CA ARG A 122 -16.17 -11.98 -22.06
C ARG A 122 -17.54 -12.27 -21.41
N SER A 123 -17.85 -11.60 -20.29
CA SER A 123 -19.08 -11.80 -19.50
C SER A 123 -20.13 -10.68 -19.67
N GLY A 124 -19.91 -9.69 -20.54
CA GLY A 124 -20.84 -8.57 -20.73
C GLY A 124 -20.17 -7.25 -21.13
N SER A 125 -20.88 -6.14 -20.97
CA SER A 125 -20.38 -4.77 -21.10
C SER A 125 -20.13 -4.15 -19.73
N ALA A 126 -19.16 -3.24 -19.64
CA ALA A 126 -18.89 -2.44 -18.46
C ALA A 126 -18.93 -0.95 -18.84
N TYR A 127 -19.59 -0.14 -18.03
CA TYR A 127 -19.77 1.29 -18.29
C TYR A 127 -19.22 2.12 -17.14
N TYR A 128 -18.26 3.00 -17.46
CA TYR A 128 -17.80 4.05 -16.57
C TYR A 128 -18.69 5.26 -16.77
N PHE A 129 -19.22 5.83 -15.70
CA PHE A 129 -20.10 6.99 -15.75
C PHE A 129 -19.84 7.90 -14.56
N ARG A 130 -20.02 9.21 -14.74
CA ARG A 130 -20.02 10.17 -13.66
C ARG A 130 -21.46 10.41 -13.23
N ALA A 131 -21.77 10.29 -11.94
CA ALA A 131 -23.11 10.57 -11.45
C ALA A 131 -23.14 10.93 -9.96
N SER A 132 -24.20 11.62 -9.59
CA SER A 132 -24.51 12.10 -8.25
C SER A 132 -25.32 11.05 -7.48
N HIS A 133 -24.87 10.65 -6.29
CA HIS A 133 -25.60 9.74 -5.40
C HIS A 133 -25.60 10.26 -3.96
N THR A 134 -26.66 9.96 -3.19
CA THR A 134 -26.83 10.39 -1.80
C THR A 134 -26.10 9.49 -0.81
N THR A 135 -25.87 8.22 -1.15
CA THR A 135 -25.23 7.25 -0.25
C THR A 135 -23.70 7.36 -0.30
N ASP A 136 -23.04 7.30 0.86
CA ASP A 136 -21.58 7.43 1.01
C ASP A 136 -20.81 6.12 0.75
N HIS A 137 -21.50 5.06 0.32
CA HIS A 137 -20.90 3.76 0.04
C HIS A 137 -20.35 3.69 -1.39
N ASP A 138 -19.14 3.13 -1.54
CA ASP A 138 -18.43 2.96 -2.81
C ASP A 138 -19.00 1.81 -3.69
N MET A 139 -20.10 1.18 -3.26
CA MET A 139 -20.78 0.09 -3.97
C MET A 139 -22.28 0.16 -3.71
N THR A 140 -23.08 0.09 -4.76
CA THR A 140 -24.55 0.10 -4.70
C THR A 140 -25.09 -0.98 -5.64
N GLU A 141 -25.95 -1.86 -5.15
CA GLU A 141 -26.62 -2.85 -5.99
C GLU A 141 -27.69 -2.14 -6.83
N THR A 142 -27.53 -2.16 -8.15
CA THR A 142 -28.60 -1.75 -9.07
C THR A 142 -29.56 -2.94 -9.22
N VAL A 143 -30.78 -2.82 -8.72
CA VAL A 143 -31.83 -3.83 -8.93
C VAL A 143 -32.18 -3.85 -10.44
N PRO A 144 -32.15 -5.01 -11.12
CA PRO A 144 -32.58 -5.09 -12.51
C PRO A 144 -34.07 -4.73 -12.60
N VAL A 145 -34.40 -3.79 -13.47
CA VAL A 145 -35.80 -3.56 -13.87
C VAL A 145 -36.24 -4.80 -14.64
N ASP A 146 -37.26 -5.49 -14.12
CA ASP A 146 -37.85 -6.67 -14.75
C ASP A 146 -38.16 -6.42 -16.23
N ALA A 147 -37.53 -7.23 -17.08
CA ALA A 147 -37.85 -7.31 -18.49
C ALA A 147 -39.22 -7.97 -18.66
N ALA A 148 -40.29 -7.17 -18.68
CA ALA A 148 -41.61 -7.63 -19.04
C ALA A 148 -42.28 -6.64 -20.01
N ALA A 149 -42.21 -6.96 -21.30
CA ALA A 149 -43.37 -6.96 -22.21
C ALA A 149 -42.91 -7.17 -23.67
N THR A 150 -42.95 -8.42 -24.11
CA THR A 150 -43.18 -8.75 -25.53
C THR A 150 -44.61 -8.33 -25.89
N PRO A 151 -44.85 -7.85 -27.12
CA PRO A 151 -45.83 -8.58 -27.92
C PRO A 151 -45.33 -8.91 -29.33
N THR A 152 -45.56 -10.18 -29.61
CA THR A 152 -45.72 -10.90 -30.88
C THR A 152 -46.07 -10.11 -32.13
N GLY A 153 -45.40 -10.46 -33.23
CA GLY A 153 -45.80 -10.24 -34.62
C GLY A 153 -44.72 -10.68 -35.62
N GLN A 154 -44.74 -11.94 -36.06
CA GLN A 154 -43.94 -12.51 -37.17
C GLN A 154 -44.55 -12.11 -38.56
N PRO A 155 -44.04 -12.59 -39.73
CA PRO A 155 -42.71 -12.40 -40.32
C PRO A 155 -42.79 -12.09 -41.85
N SER A 156 -41.74 -11.52 -42.45
CA SER A 156 -41.40 -11.59 -43.90
C SER A 156 -40.04 -10.90 -44.05
N GLU A 157 -39.05 -11.28 -44.82
CA GLU A 157 -38.88 -12.29 -45.87
C GLU A 157 -37.36 -12.47 -46.03
N GLU A 158 -36.95 -13.66 -46.46
CA GLU A 158 -35.59 -14.00 -46.90
C GLU A 158 -35.14 -13.09 -48.06
N VAL A 159 -33.87 -12.67 -48.10
CA VAL A 159 -33.00 -12.92 -49.27
C VAL A 159 -31.53 -12.98 -48.82
N SER A 160 -30.90 -14.09 -49.20
CA SER A 160 -29.48 -14.44 -49.10
C SER A 160 -28.68 -13.82 -50.25
N ALA A 161 -27.45 -13.35 -49.99
CA ALA A 161 -26.22 -13.68 -50.74
C ALA A 161 -25.12 -12.59 -50.63
N SER A 162 -23.99 -13.00 -50.05
CA SER A 162 -22.64 -12.40 -50.18
C SER A 162 -22.04 -12.70 -51.58
N PRO A 163 -20.75 -12.42 -51.85
CA PRO A 163 -19.92 -11.20 -51.71
C PRO A 163 -19.28 -10.81 -53.07
N THR A 164 -18.50 -9.71 -53.14
CA THR A 164 -17.50 -9.57 -54.21
C THR A 164 -16.17 -9.05 -53.65
N VAL A 165 -15.16 -9.89 -53.88
CA VAL A 165 -13.73 -9.69 -53.65
C VAL A 165 -13.16 -8.80 -54.75
N VAL A 166 -12.30 -7.85 -54.41
CA VAL A 166 -11.21 -7.42 -55.30
C VAL A 166 -9.93 -7.28 -54.48
N GLN A 167 -8.96 -8.16 -54.76
CA GLN A 167 -7.54 -8.03 -54.46
C GLN A 167 -6.81 -7.53 -55.71
N ALA A 168 -5.75 -6.74 -55.50
CA ALA A 168 -4.46 -6.73 -56.22
C ALA A 168 -3.68 -5.49 -55.71
N ASP A 169 -2.62 -5.66 -54.90
CA ASP A 169 -1.20 -5.82 -55.30
C ASP A 169 -0.57 -4.51 -55.84
N ALA A 170 0.71 -4.18 -55.70
CA ALA A 170 1.80 -4.51 -54.78
C ALA A 170 2.97 -3.55 -55.15
N ALA A 171 3.90 -3.37 -54.21
CA ALA A 171 5.32 -3.00 -54.38
C ALA A 171 5.72 -1.56 -54.78
N ALA A 172 6.53 -0.92 -53.93
CA ALA A 172 7.97 -0.72 -54.21
C ALA A 172 8.74 -0.17 -52.99
N ASP A 173 10.01 -0.57 -52.98
CA ASP A 173 11.04 -0.55 -51.93
C ASP A 173 11.63 0.85 -51.62
N GLY A 174 12.20 1.02 -50.42
CA GLY A 174 12.78 2.31 -50.00
C GLY A 174 13.45 2.29 -48.62
N LYS A 175 14.62 1.66 -48.51
CA LYS A 175 15.51 1.70 -47.34
C LYS A 175 15.91 3.13 -46.97
N THR A 176 15.70 3.53 -45.71
CA THR A 176 16.52 4.56 -45.05
C THR A 176 16.78 4.20 -43.59
N LYS A 177 18.06 4.04 -43.22
CA LYS A 177 18.55 3.91 -41.84
C LYS A 177 18.58 5.28 -41.15
N ARG A 178 18.17 5.37 -39.89
CA ARG A 178 18.60 6.40 -38.90
C ARG A 178 18.29 5.93 -37.45
N PRO A 179 18.90 6.52 -36.41
CA PRO A 179 19.66 5.79 -35.38
C PRO A 179 18.89 5.55 -34.07
N GLN A 180 19.49 4.72 -33.23
CA GLN A 180 19.12 4.49 -31.83
C GLN A 180 19.09 5.80 -31.03
N ASP A 181 18.07 5.97 -30.18
CA ASP A 181 18.17 6.78 -28.96
C ASP A 181 17.15 6.36 -27.91
N GLY A 182 17.65 6.09 -26.70
CA GLY A 182 16.95 6.33 -25.44
C GLY A 182 15.94 5.28 -24.95
N GLN A 183 16.42 4.13 -24.46
CA GLN A 183 15.74 3.47 -23.35
C GLN A 183 15.61 4.49 -22.20
N GLN A 184 14.41 5.03 -22.01
CA GLN A 184 14.11 5.86 -20.85
C GLN A 184 14.26 4.98 -19.61
N ALA A 185 15.39 5.16 -18.92
CA ALA A 185 15.57 4.64 -17.58
C ALA A 185 14.40 5.11 -16.73
N ALA A 186 13.58 4.16 -16.27
CA ALA A 186 12.49 4.44 -15.35
C ALA A 186 13.06 5.24 -14.17
N LYS A 187 12.59 6.48 -14.01
CA LYS A 187 12.96 7.34 -12.88
C LYS A 187 12.63 6.56 -11.61
N LYS A 188 13.67 6.05 -10.92
CA LYS A 188 13.53 5.42 -9.60
C LYS A 188 12.89 6.45 -8.68
N GLN A 189 11.63 6.24 -8.35
CA GLN A 189 10.90 7.06 -7.42
C GLN A 189 11.54 6.87 -6.04
N CYS A 190 12.18 7.93 -5.52
CA CYS A 190 12.80 7.91 -4.21
C CYS A 190 11.68 7.86 -3.15
N GLN A 191 11.30 6.66 -2.73
CA GLN A 191 10.33 6.47 -1.67
C GLN A 191 10.97 6.85 -0.34
N ALA A 192 10.29 7.66 0.47
CA ALA A 192 10.73 7.95 1.82
C ALA A 192 10.89 6.62 2.60
N GLN A 193 12.01 6.45 3.29
CA GLN A 193 12.30 5.26 4.09
C GLN A 193 12.28 5.59 5.59
N ARG A 194 11.77 4.67 6.41
CA ARG A 194 11.80 4.76 7.88
C ARG A 194 13.26 4.81 8.36
N ALA A 195 13.58 5.79 9.21
CA ALA A 195 14.87 5.83 9.89
C ALA A 195 14.82 4.99 11.18
N LEU A 196 15.98 4.48 11.58
CA LEU A 196 16.15 3.82 12.88
C LEU A 196 16.40 4.89 13.96
N PRO A 197 15.98 4.66 15.20
CA PRO A 197 16.42 5.46 16.35
C PRO A 197 17.96 5.54 16.42
N ASP A 198 18.50 6.68 16.89
CA ASP A 198 19.95 6.90 17.00
C ASP A 198 20.67 5.91 17.95
N SER A 199 19.90 5.26 18.83
CA SER A 199 20.37 4.20 19.72
C SER A 199 20.57 2.86 19.02
N LEU A 200 20.19 2.72 17.75
CA LEU A 200 20.27 1.49 16.97
C LEU A 200 21.15 1.68 15.73
N THR A 201 21.89 0.64 15.37
CA THR A 201 22.69 0.57 14.15
C THR A 201 22.36 -0.68 13.35
N VAL A 202 22.54 -0.59 12.03
CA VAL A 202 22.40 -1.73 11.13
C VAL A 202 23.74 -2.47 11.04
N GLN A 203 23.69 -3.79 11.06
CA GLN A 203 24.76 -4.67 10.65
C GLN A 203 24.34 -5.36 9.36
N SER A 204 25.04 -5.05 8.27
CA SER A 204 24.73 -5.56 6.95
C SER A 204 24.91 -7.08 6.89
N ILE A 205 23.96 -7.75 6.23
CA ILE A 205 23.98 -9.18 5.94
C ILE A 205 24.18 -9.37 4.43
N PRO A 206 24.90 -10.42 3.98
CA PRO A 206 25.04 -10.68 2.55
C PRO A 206 23.68 -10.74 1.84
N PRO A 207 23.49 -10.03 0.70
CA PRO A 207 22.23 -9.99 -0.03
C PRO A 207 22.02 -11.24 -0.89
N ASP A 208 22.03 -12.38 -0.22
CA ASP A 208 21.71 -13.68 -0.79
C ASP A 208 20.30 -14.12 -0.36
N GLY A 209 19.86 -15.25 -0.91
CA GLY A 209 18.59 -15.87 -0.53
C GLY A 209 18.56 -16.45 0.89
N ASN A 210 19.65 -16.33 1.66
CA ASN A 210 19.75 -16.73 3.06
C ASN A 210 19.64 -15.55 4.03
N CYS A 211 19.48 -14.31 3.55
CA CYS A 211 19.51 -13.11 4.38
C CYS A 211 18.64 -13.16 5.64
N LEU A 212 17.42 -13.71 5.60
CA LEU A 212 16.58 -13.88 6.80
C LEU A 212 17.30 -14.71 7.87
N PHE A 213 17.83 -15.87 7.47
CA PHE A 213 18.51 -16.81 8.37
C PHE A 213 19.87 -16.26 8.83
N GLY A 214 20.58 -15.55 7.95
CA GLY A 214 21.82 -14.84 8.27
C GLY A 214 21.61 -13.74 9.31
N ALA A 215 20.63 -12.87 9.09
CA ALA A 215 20.28 -11.80 10.01
C ALA A 215 19.82 -12.35 11.37
N PHE A 216 18.97 -13.38 11.35
CA PHE A 216 18.53 -14.04 12.58
C PHE A 216 19.68 -14.72 13.32
N SER A 217 20.60 -15.39 12.62
CA SER A 217 21.77 -16.03 13.22
C SER A 217 22.64 -15.02 13.98
N ALA A 218 22.98 -13.92 13.31
CA ALA A 218 23.77 -12.85 13.91
C ALA A 218 23.06 -12.21 15.11
N GLY A 219 21.74 -12.03 15.01
CA GLY A 219 20.92 -11.54 16.13
C GLY A 219 20.85 -12.52 17.30
N LEU A 220 20.76 -13.82 17.04
CA LEU A 220 20.74 -14.86 18.06
C LEU A 220 22.08 -14.95 18.80
N ALA A 221 23.19 -14.80 18.08
CA ALA A 221 24.53 -14.68 18.65
C ALA A 221 24.62 -13.49 19.61
N LEU A 222 24.17 -12.32 19.15
CA LEU A 222 24.10 -11.09 19.96
C LEU A 222 23.26 -11.29 21.22
N ALA A 223 22.07 -11.87 21.09
CA ALA A 223 21.15 -12.06 22.21
C ALA A 223 21.63 -13.09 23.25
N ASN A 224 22.47 -14.05 22.85
CA ASN A 224 22.98 -15.10 23.73
C ASN A 224 24.41 -14.88 24.21
N GLY A 225 25.14 -13.90 23.65
CA GLY A 225 26.58 -13.74 23.89
C GLY A 225 27.39 -14.94 23.40
N LYS A 226 26.96 -15.59 22.31
CA LYS A 226 27.58 -16.81 21.75
C LYS A 226 27.94 -16.62 20.29
N SER A 227 28.73 -17.53 19.73
CA SER A 227 29.02 -17.59 18.30
C SER A 227 27.76 -17.80 17.46
N ALA A 228 27.76 -17.20 16.26
CA ALA A 228 26.68 -17.35 15.30
C ALA A 228 26.56 -18.79 14.79
N VAL A 229 25.32 -19.25 14.64
CA VAL A 229 25.00 -20.56 14.06
C VAL A 229 24.93 -20.44 12.54
N HIS A 230 25.45 -21.41 11.78
CA HIS A 230 25.44 -21.29 10.33
C HIS A 230 23.99 -21.14 9.78
N PRO A 231 23.69 -20.20 8.85
CA PRO A 231 22.34 -19.95 8.35
C PRO A 231 21.66 -21.19 7.76
N THR A 232 22.41 -22.05 7.09
CA THR A 232 21.93 -23.33 6.54
C THR A 232 21.39 -24.27 7.62
N LEU A 233 22.04 -24.33 8.79
CA LEU A 233 21.57 -25.14 9.91
C LEU A 233 20.27 -24.58 10.49
N ILE A 234 20.18 -23.25 10.64
CA ILE A 234 18.94 -22.59 11.08
C ILE A 234 17.80 -22.89 10.10
N ARG A 235 18.04 -22.78 8.79
CA ARG A 235 17.05 -23.12 7.75
C ARG A 235 16.58 -24.56 7.87
N ALA A 236 17.49 -25.51 8.05
CA ALA A 236 17.15 -26.92 8.22
C ALA A 236 16.26 -27.15 9.46
N GLN A 237 16.62 -26.54 10.59
CA GLN A 237 15.84 -26.64 11.82
C GLN A 237 14.44 -25.99 11.70
N VAL A 238 14.34 -24.83 11.03
CA VAL A 238 13.06 -24.17 10.74
C VAL A 238 12.20 -25.02 9.82
N THR A 239 12.76 -25.57 8.75
CA THR A 239 12.03 -26.43 7.80
C THR A 239 11.50 -27.68 8.51
N GLN A 240 12.30 -28.31 9.36
CA GLN A 240 11.87 -29.43 10.17
C GLN A 240 10.77 -29.03 11.16
N HIS A 241 10.87 -27.85 11.78
CA HIS A 241 9.85 -27.33 12.68
C HIS A 241 8.52 -27.09 11.97
N LEU A 242 8.54 -26.49 10.78
CA LEU A 242 7.36 -26.25 9.95
C LEU A 242 6.69 -27.58 9.56
N LYS A 243 7.48 -28.57 9.11
CA LYS A 243 6.98 -29.93 8.79
C LYS A 243 6.31 -30.60 9.99
N LYS A 244 6.94 -30.52 11.17
CA LYS A 244 6.42 -31.16 12.39
C LYS A 244 5.10 -30.53 12.88
N HIS A 245 4.88 -29.25 12.62
CA HIS A 245 3.72 -28.50 13.11
C HIS A 245 2.89 -27.93 11.96
N GLN A 246 2.79 -28.66 10.85
CA GLN A 246 2.17 -28.20 9.61
C GLN A 246 0.77 -27.61 9.83
N SER A 247 -0.08 -28.28 10.61
CA SER A 247 -1.46 -27.83 10.90
C SER A 247 -1.55 -26.44 11.51
N ALA A 248 -0.51 -25.98 12.21
CA ALA A 248 -0.47 -24.64 12.82
C ALA A 248 0.02 -23.55 11.86
N TYR A 249 0.69 -23.91 10.76
CA TYR A 249 1.31 -22.97 9.82
C TYR A 249 0.58 -22.90 8.48
N GLU A 250 -0.01 -24.01 8.03
CA GLU A 250 -0.73 -24.09 6.76
C GLU A 250 -1.87 -23.06 6.66
N PRO A 251 -2.70 -22.80 7.69
CA PRO A 251 -3.73 -21.74 7.61
C PRO A 251 -3.16 -20.32 7.51
N LEU A 252 -1.88 -20.12 7.83
CA LEU A 252 -1.20 -18.82 7.76
C LEU A 252 -0.46 -18.63 6.43
N TRP A 253 -0.36 -19.69 5.62
CA TRP A 253 0.32 -19.66 4.34
C TRP A 253 -0.59 -19.08 3.25
N GLN A 254 -0.02 -18.23 2.40
CA GLN A 254 -0.77 -17.48 1.38
C GLN A 254 -0.79 -18.15 -0.02
N GLY A 255 -0.49 -19.44 -0.09
CA GLY A 255 -0.43 -20.15 -1.36
C GLY A 255 0.69 -19.66 -2.29
N GLU A 256 1.84 -19.28 -1.72
CA GLU A 256 3.00 -18.77 -2.48
C GLU A 256 4.28 -19.51 -2.09
N LEU A 257 5.00 -19.99 -3.10
CA LEU A 257 6.34 -20.55 -2.98
C LEU A 257 7.38 -19.45 -2.67
N PRO A 258 8.60 -19.82 -2.24
CA PRO A 258 9.66 -18.85 -1.93
C PRO A 258 10.02 -17.91 -3.09
N ASP A 259 9.85 -18.36 -4.34
CA ASP A 259 10.08 -17.58 -5.57
C ASP A 259 8.89 -16.73 -6.00
N THR A 260 7.86 -16.59 -5.15
CA THR A 260 6.60 -15.86 -5.38
C THR A 260 5.62 -16.51 -6.36
N THR A 261 5.94 -17.67 -6.92
CA THR A 261 4.97 -18.42 -7.71
C THR A 261 3.84 -18.94 -6.81
N LYS A 262 2.62 -19.04 -7.37
CA LYS A 262 1.45 -19.53 -6.64
C LYS A 262 1.45 -21.05 -6.60
N SER A 263 1.11 -21.62 -5.46
CA SER A 263 0.88 -23.05 -5.28
C SER A 263 -0.28 -23.27 -4.31
N SER A 264 -1.03 -24.36 -4.51
CA SER A 264 -2.06 -24.82 -3.57
C SER A 264 -1.56 -25.92 -2.64
N ASP A 265 -0.32 -26.41 -2.82
CA ASP A 265 0.26 -27.50 -2.05
C ASP A 265 1.27 -26.98 -1.02
N PHE A 266 0.91 -27.04 0.26
CA PHE A 266 1.82 -26.62 1.33
C PHE A 266 3.03 -27.55 1.48
N ALA A 267 2.93 -28.82 1.10
CA ALA A 267 4.07 -29.75 1.12
C ALA A 267 5.14 -29.35 0.08
N GLU A 268 4.72 -28.83 -1.07
CA GLU A 268 5.61 -28.22 -2.07
C GLU A 268 6.36 -27.02 -1.47
N TYR A 269 5.64 -26.14 -0.76
CA TYR A 269 6.24 -25.01 -0.04
C TYR A 269 7.30 -25.47 0.98
N LEU A 270 6.98 -26.48 1.80
CA LEU A 270 7.90 -27.03 2.81
C LEU A 270 9.16 -27.63 2.20
N THR A 271 9.06 -28.18 0.99
CA THR A 271 10.21 -28.68 0.24
C THR A 271 11.02 -27.52 -0.33
N ALA A 272 10.35 -26.52 -0.91
CA ALA A 272 11.00 -25.37 -1.52
C ALA A 272 11.75 -24.49 -0.50
N ILE A 273 11.17 -24.19 0.67
CA ILE A 273 11.79 -23.33 1.69
C ILE A 273 13.05 -23.96 2.31
N GLY A 274 13.15 -25.30 2.29
CA GLY A 274 14.32 -26.04 2.75
C GLY A 274 15.53 -25.92 1.83
N ARG A 275 15.34 -25.52 0.57
CA ARG A 275 16.45 -25.31 -0.38
C ARG A 275 17.26 -24.08 0.02
N GLU A 276 18.57 -24.19 -0.13
CA GLU A 276 19.47 -23.07 0.08
C GLU A 276 19.16 -21.93 -0.89
N GLY A 277 19.23 -20.69 -0.41
CA GLY A 277 18.87 -19.52 -1.22
C GLY A 277 17.35 -19.29 -1.40
N SER A 278 16.47 -20.15 -0.87
CA SER A 278 15.03 -19.88 -0.89
C SER A 278 14.66 -18.72 0.04
N TRP A 279 13.86 -17.79 -0.46
CA TRP A 279 13.52 -16.56 0.26
C TRP A 279 12.60 -16.84 1.44
N GLY A 280 13.05 -16.44 2.63
CA GLY A 280 12.27 -16.56 3.86
C GLY A 280 11.18 -15.51 3.96
N SER A 281 10.09 -15.87 4.63
CA SER A 281 8.88 -15.07 4.77
C SER A 281 8.44 -14.87 6.23
N SER A 282 7.28 -14.24 6.41
CA SER A 282 6.61 -14.13 7.72
C SER A 282 6.37 -15.49 8.39
N LEU A 283 6.22 -16.58 7.63
CA LEU A 283 6.03 -17.92 8.16
C LEU A 283 7.29 -18.44 8.86
N GLU A 284 8.45 -18.28 8.23
CA GLU A 284 9.74 -18.67 8.81
C GLU A 284 10.08 -17.81 10.02
N ILE A 285 9.73 -16.53 10.02
CA ILE A 285 9.91 -15.64 11.18
C ILE A 285 9.09 -16.16 12.39
N ARG A 286 7.83 -16.55 12.17
CA ARG A 286 6.97 -17.13 13.23
C ARG A 286 7.57 -18.45 13.75
N ALA A 287 8.07 -19.30 12.86
CA ALA A 287 8.71 -20.56 13.22
C ALA A 287 10.02 -20.35 14.00
N LEU A 288 10.89 -19.44 13.56
CA LEU A 288 12.13 -19.06 14.24
C LEU A 288 11.85 -18.60 15.67
N ALA A 289 10.87 -17.73 15.85
CA ALA A 289 10.53 -17.17 17.15
C ALA A 289 10.13 -18.26 18.15
N ARG A 290 9.28 -19.21 17.71
CA ARG A 290 8.85 -20.35 18.53
C ARG A 290 9.99 -21.34 18.78
N LEU A 291 10.70 -21.74 17.73
CA LEU A 291 11.78 -22.74 17.77
C LEU A 291 12.92 -22.34 18.71
N TYR A 292 13.34 -21.06 18.67
CA TYR A 292 14.43 -20.55 19.48
C TYR A 292 13.97 -19.82 20.75
N ASN A 293 12.67 -19.83 21.06
CA ASN A 293 12.07 -19.07 22.16
C ASN A 293 12.58 -17.62 22.19
N THR A 294 12.50 -16.95 21.04
CA THR A 294 13.12 -15.66 20.76
C THR A 294 12.06 -14.69 20.29
N ARG A 295 12.00 -13.50 20.91
CA ARG A 295 11.20 -12.40 20.39
C ARG A 295 11.90 -11.83 19.15
N ILE A 296 11.16 -11.75 18.05
CA ILE A 296 11.68 -11.18 16.81
C ILE A 296 10.86 -9.94 16.49
N VAL A 297 11.53 -8.79 16.38
CA VAL A 297 10.96 -7.52 15.95
C VAL A 297 11.41 -7.27 14.51
N ILE A 298 10.46 -7.00 13.62
CA ILE A 298 10.72 -6.65 12.23
C ILE A 298 10.49 -5.16 12.06
N PHE A 299 11.53 -4.46 11.61
CA PHE A 299 11.54 -3.03 11.34
C PHE A 299 11.54 -2.81 9.83
N PRO A 300 10.38 -2.57 9.18
CA PRO A 300 10.33 -2.29 7.76
C PRO A 300 10.78 -0.85 7.45
N ARG A 301 11.61 -0.68 6.41
CA ARG A 301 11.94 0.63 5.83
C ARG A 301 10.72 1.25 5.15
N GLN A 302 9.81 0.44 4.59
CA GLN A 302 8.58 0.94 3.98
C GLN A 302 7.58 1.40 5.04
N PHE A 303 7.04 2.61 4.87
CA PHE A 303 6.03 3.16 5.78
C PHE A 303 4.67 2.46 5.72
N HIS A 304 4.36 1.74 4.64
CA HIS A 304 3.11 0.99 4.53
C HIS A 304 3.06 -0.27 5.41
N PHE A 305 4.17 -0.66 6.03
CA PHE A 305 4.21 -1.72 7.02
C PHE A 305 4.53 -1.15 8.41
N ASN A 306 3.81 -1.64 9.42
CA ASN A 306 4.11 -1.34 10.82
C ASN A 306 5.36 -2.10 11.26
N VAL A 307 6.08 -1.56 12.24
CA VAL A 307 7.04 -2.38 13.01
C VAL A 307 6.23 -3.44 13.72
N ALA A 308 6.60 -4.69 13.50
CA ALA A 308 5.85 -5.84 13.97
C ALA A 308 6.72 -6.71 14.87
N ALA A 309 6.10 -7.50 15.73
CA ALA A 309 6.81 -8.44 16.57
C ALA A 309 6.09 -9.78 16.66
N VAL A 310 6.85 -10.84 16.84
CA VAL A 310 6.34 -12.18 17.18
C VAL A 310 6.96 -12.66 18.47
N HIS A 311 6.23 -13.56 19.13
CA HIS A 311 6.66 -14.16 20.41
C HIS A 311 6.90 -13.09 21.47
N THR A 312 5.95 -12.15 21.56
CA THR A 312 6.05 -10.90 22.35
C THR A 312 6.15 -11.14 23.86
N GLN A 313 5.77 -12.33 24.34
CA GLN A 313 5.92 -12.71 25.75
C GLN A 313 7.39 -12.87 26.16
N GLN A 314 8.30 -13.14 25.22
CA GLN A 314 9.73 -13.24 25.49
C GLN A 314 10.36 -11.84 25.59
N LYS A 315 10.93 -11.51 26.77
CA LYS A 315 11.55 -10.20 27.03
C LYS A 315 13.07 -10.24 27.11
N ARG A 316 13.68 -11.42 27.31
CA ARG A 316 15.14 -11.55 27.51
C ARG A 316 15.90 -11.72 26.21
N ARG A 317 15.38 -12.56 25.32
CA ARG A 317 16.01 -12.89 24.05
C ARG A 317 15.28 -12.16 22.92
N VAL A 318 15.85 -11.04 22.49
CA VAL A 318 15.26 -10.14 21.48
C VAL A 318 16.20 -10.04 20.29
N VAL A 319 15.64 -10.25 19.10
CA VAL A 319 16.30 -10.08 17.81
C VAL A 319 15.52 -9.06 17.01
N VAL A 320 16.21 -8.07 16.44
CA VAL A 320 15.57 -7.01 15.62
C VAL A 320 16.13 -7.09 14.21
N LEU A 321 15.25 -7.25 13.23
CA LEU A 321 15.62 -7.35 11.82
C LEU A 321 15.09 -6.14 11.06
N LEU A 322 15.94 -5.51 10.26
CA LEU A 322 15.54 -4.47 9.32
C LEU A 322 15.09 -5.13 8.02
N HIS A 323 13.93 -4.77 7.50
CA HIS A 323 13.49 -5.20 6.17
C HIS A 323 13.44 -4.01 5.23
N ASN A 324 14.13 -4.08 4.09
CA ASN A 324 14.17 -2.98 3.12
C ASN A 324 13.29 -3.23 1.87
N GLY A 325 12.35 -4.18 1.93
CA GLY A 325 11.44 -4.54 0.83
C GLY A 325 11.79 -5.87 0.19
N SER A 326 13.08 -6.17 0.10
CA SER A 326 13.60 -7.38 -0.53
C SER A 326 14.68 -8.08 0.28
N HIS A 327 15.19 -7.48 1.34
CA HIS A 327 16.34 -8.00 2.09
C HIS A 327 16.19 -7.76 3.60
N PHE A 328 16.82 -8.63 4.38
CA PHE A 328 16.89 -8.54 5.85
C PHE A 328 18.31 -8.28 6.33
N ASP A 329 18.47 -7.21 7.12
CA ASP A 329 19.69 -6.92 7.86
C ASP A 329 19.45 -7.08 9.38
N LEU A 330 20.53 -7.23 10.14
CA LEU A 330 20.45 -7.20 11.59
C LEU A 330 20.43 -5.75 12.08
N VAL A 331 19.54 -5.44 13.02
CA VAL A 331 19.63 -4.22 13.83
C VAL A 331 20.21 -4.59 15.18
N LYS A 332 21.12 -3.77 15.70
CA LYS A 332 21.71 -3.94 17.03
C LYS A 332 21.74 -2.60 17.78
N PRO A 333 21.69 -2.61 19.13
CA PRO A 333 21.94 -1.40 19.90
C PRO A 333 23.35 -0.88 19.65
N VAL A 334 23.51 0.45 19.64
CA VAL A 334 24.81 1.09 19.84
C VAL A 334 25.26 0.69 21.25
N GLN A 335 26.51 0.23 21.39
CA GLN A 335 27.02 -0.45 22.60
C GLN A 335 26.61 0.25 23.92
N ASP A 336 26.36 -0.56 24.95
CA ASP A 336 26.00 -0.21 26.34
C ASP A 336 24.60 0.36 26.65
N LYS A 337 23.72 0.59 25.66
CA LYS A 337 22.38 1.17 25.93
C LYS A 337 21.22 0.18 26.03
N GLY A 338 21.47 -1.13 25.89
CA GLY A 338 20.41 -2.14 25.89
C GLY A 338 19.40 -1.94 24.76
N TRP A 339 18.31 -2.71 24.75
CA TRP A 339 17.21 -2.46 23.80
C TRP A 339 16.35 -1.29 24.29
N PRO A 340 16.06 -0.28 23.43
CA PRO A 340 15.10 0.77 23.75
C PRO A 340 13.73 0.18 24.13
N GLN A 341 13.06 0.74 25.14
CA GLN A 341 11.75 0.27 25.63
C GLN A 341 10.72 0.18 24.50
N GLU A 342 10.79 1.16 23.61
CA GLU A 342 10.20 1.28 22.29
C GLU A 342 10.18 0.00 21.44
N ILE A 343 11.28 -0.74 21.39
CA ILE A 343 11.43 -2.01 20.67
C ILE A 343 10.78 -3.16 21.46
N LEU A 344 10.87 -3.10 22.78
CA LEU A 344 10.30 -4.08 23.70
C LEU A 344 8.77 -3.99 23.80
N ASP A 345 8.20 -2.82 23.51
CA ASP A 345 6.76 -2.55 23.55
C ASP A 345 6.03 -2.89 22.24
N VAL A 346 6.76 -3.13 21.14
CA VAL A 346 6.16 -3.51 19.85
C VAL A 346 5.27 -4.75 20.01
N CYS A 347 3.99 -4.63 19.66
CA CYS A 347 3.06 -5.76 19.75
C CYS A 347 2.25 -5.99 18.46
N ALA A 348 2.46 -5.16 17.44
CA ALA A 348 1.76 -5.31 16.16
C ALA A 348 2.14 -6.63 15.47
N GLU A 349 1.16 -7.24 14.80
CA GLU A 349 1.38 -8.50 14.11
C GLU A 349 2.17 -8.34 12.80
N LEU A 350 2.86 -9.42 12.41
CA LEU A 350 3.57 -9.47 11.13
C LEU A 350 2.60 -9.37 9.96
N PRO A 351 2.83 -8.45 9.01
CA PRO A 351 2.10 -8.48 7.75
C PRO A 351 2.44 -9.77 7.00
N PRO A 352 1.45 -10.38 6.34
CA PRO A 352 1.63 -11.73 5.83
C PRO A 352 2.60 -11.76 4.63
N THR A 353 2.72 -10.67 3.86
CA THR A 353 3.42 -10.59 2.56
C THR A 353 4.92 -10.24 2.59
N MET A 354 5.58 -10.20 3.75
CA MET A 354 7.01 -9.87 3.81
C MET A 354 7.90 -11.06 3.43
N ARG A 355 8.83 -10.86 2.48
CA ARG A 355 9.84 -11.83 2.03
C ARG A 355 11.23 -11.21 1.89
N GLY A 356 12.29 -12.00 2.04
CA GLY A 356 13.67 -11.54 1.88
C GLY A 356 14.56 -12.49 1.07
N GLY A 357 15.31 -11.91 0.13
CA GLY A 357 16.33 -12.58 -0.71
C GLY A 357 16.69 -11.83 -2.01
N GLY A 358 16.20 -10.60 -2.24
CA GLY A 358 16.59 -9.75 -3.35
C GLY A 358 17.74 -8.78 -2.99
N PRO A 359 18.28 -8.02 -3.98
CA PRO A 359 19.42 -7.13 -3.77
C PRO A 359 19.13 -6.03 -2.75
N SER A 360 20.14 -5.60 -2.00
CA SER A 360 20.06 -4.44 -1.12
C SER A 360 19.87 -3.17 -1.95
N SER A 361 18.77 -2.45 -1.72
CA SER A 361 18.55 -1.14 -2.34
C SER A 361 19.00 -0.03 -1.41
N GLU A 362 20.32 0.11 -1.22
CA GLU A 362 20.85 1.37 -0.70
C GLU A 362 20.85 2.41 -1.83
N ALA A 363 19.74 3.14 -1.97
CA ALA A 363 19.70 4.36 -2.74
C ALA A 363 20.19 5.51 -1.85
N GLY A 364 21.39 6.02 -2.15
CA GLY A 364 21.96 7.20 -1.51
C GLY A 364 21.05 8.43 -1.64
N GLY A 365 20.93 9.17 -0.54
CA GLY A 365 20.13 10.40 -0.43
C GLY A 365 19.32 10.44 0.87
N SER A 366 19.94 10.89 1.96
CA SER A 366 19.36 10.90 3.31
C SER A 366 18.30 11.99 3.48
N LEU A 367 17.04 11.59 3.66
CA LEU A 367 16.06 12.36 4.45
C LEU A 367 15.81 11.57 5.74
N ARG A 368 16.20 12.16 6.89
CA ARG A 368 16.13 11.55 8.23
C ARG A 368 14.78 11.90 8.88
N THR A 369 14.06 10.92 9.43
CA THR A 369 12.83 11.15 10.23
C THR A 369 12.78 10.20 11.43
N VAL A 370 12.47 10.75 12.61
CA VAL A 370 12.50 10.10 13.93
C VAL A 370 11.25 9.22 14.17
N TRP A 371 11.43 8.15 14.95
CA TRP A 371 10.44 7.13 15.31
C TRP A 371 9.60 7.53 16.56
N THR A 372 8.34 7.11 16.65
CA THR A 372 7.51 7.15 17.88
C THR A 372 6.69 5.85 18.06
N ALA A 373 6.45 5.47 19.32
CA ALA A 373 5.83 4.21 19.75
C ALA A 373 4.30 4.15 19.48
N ALA A 374 3.77 2.93 19.33
CA ALA A 374 2.46 2.64 18.73
C ALA A 374 1.23 2.79 19.66
N SER A 375 0.13 3.37 19.16
CA SER A 375 -1.27 2.87 19.21
C SER A 375 -2.26 3.86 18.52
N GLY A 376 -3.22 3.40 17.68
CA GLY A 376 -4.28 4.25 17.02
C GLY A 376 -4.23 4.34 15.45
N HIS A 377 -4.86 5.31 14.74
CA HIS A 377 -4.92 5.40 13.24
C HIS A 377 -4.16 6.55 12.54
N THR A 378 -3.49 6.24 11.44
CA THR A 378 -2.62 7.07 10.58
C THR A 378 -3.10 8.47 10.15
N VAL A 379 -2.31 9.52 10.45
CA VAL A 379 -2.44 10.88 9.91
C VAL A 379 -1.12 11.36 9.30
N TRP A 380 -1.19 11.83 8.05
CA TRP A 380 -0.06 12.20 7.23
C TRP A 380 0.50 13.57 7.60
N LEU A 381 1.82 13.72 7.77
CA LEU A 381 2.50 15.02 7.93
C LEU A 381 2.97 15.57 6.57
N GLY A 382 2.83 16.87 6.24
CA GLY A 382 3.31 17.53 5.00
C GLY A 382 4.55 18.44 5.19
N PRO A 383 5.23 18.92 4.12
CA PRO A 383 6.46 19.72 4.26
C PRO A 383 6.21 21.12 4.81
N LEU A 384 7.04 21.54 5.76
CA LEU A 384 7.27 22.96 6.04
C LEU A 384 8.01 23.60 4.86
N LEU A 385 7.67 24.86 4.56
CA LEU A 385 8.13 25.63 3.39
C LEU A 385 9.41 26.44 3.66
N ASP A 386 9.97 26.36 4.85
CA ASP A 386 11.06 27.22 5.33
C ASP A 386 12.20 26.34 5.84
N GLY A 387 13.13 26.02 4.93
CA GLY A 387 14.33 25.22 5.19
C GLY A 387 15.36 25.83 6.15
N GLN A 388 14.96 26.71 7.09
CA GLN A 388 15.78 27.26 8.15
C GLN A 388 14.92 27.60 9.37
N SER A 389 14.73 26.65 10.28
CA SER A 389 14.51 26.86 11.73
C SER A 389 14.26 25.51 12.41
N GLY A 390 14.81 25.34 13.61
CA GLY A 390 14.76 24.08 14.36
C GLY A 390 13.37 23.70 14.88
N THR A 391 13.20 22.39 15.01
CA THR A 391 12.36 21.63 15.95
C THR A 391 10.98 22.17 16.34
N LEU A 392 9.92 21.39 16.07
CA LEU A 392 8.88 21.17 17.06
C LEU A 392 8.46 19.70 17.10
N LEU A 393 8.83 19.04 18.21
CA LEU A 393 8.22 17.81 18.68
C LEU A 393 6.74 18.07 18.99
N VAL A 394 5.88 17.13 18.62
CA VAL A 394 4.63 16.90 19.35
C VAL A 394 4.73 15.51 19.94
N VAL A 395 4.70 15.47 21.27
CA VAL A 395 4.77 14.28 22.15
C VAL A 395 3.57 13.37 21.89
#